data_AF-A0A4S4AZ51-F1
#
_entry.id   AF-A0A4S4AZ51-F1
#
_cell.length_a   1.000
_cell.length_b   1.000
_cell.length_c   1.000
_cell.angle_alpha   90.00
_cell.angle_beta   90.00
_cell.angle_gamma   90.00
#
_symmetry.space_group_name_H-M   'P 1'
#
loop_
_entity.id
_entity.type
_entity.pdbx_description
1 polymer ?
#
loop_
_entity_poly.entity_id
_entity_poly.type
_entity_poly.pdbx_seq_one_letter_code
_entity_poly.pdbx_strand_id
1 'polypeptide(L)'
;MRVAGAAARRGGRAGCPQALAAAIRAGQTPLVLGFCRALSPAAVPTPEAGLELAQEIARFATRLRLPHGRNGAWKSHLELLEAAAVLLEHVAPELASEALQAQARRDLARLRRMCGTVRRPAARDPSGSPDHEERASVS
;
A
#
# COMPACT_ATOMS: atom_id res chain seq x y z
N MET A 1 -12.68 -30.12 26.19
CA MET A 1 -13.73 -29.46 25.39
C MET A 1 -13.43 -27.97 25.33
N ARG A 2 -12.98 -27.45 24.17
CA ARG A 2 -12.76 -26.01 23.99
C ARG A 2 -14.04 -25.39 23.43
N VAL A 3 -14.56 -24.40 24.13
CA VAL A 3 -15.76 -23.66 23.76
C VAL A 3 -15.43 -22.80 22.55
N ALA A 4 -15.89 -23.21 21.38
CA ALA A 4 -16.01 -22.36 20.21
C ALA A 4 -17.27 -21.51 20.38
N GLY A 5 -17.12 -20.20 20.53
CA GLY A 5 -18.26 -19.30 20.55
C GLY A 5 -17.95 -17.92 21.09
N ALA A 6 -17.77 -16.96 20.18
CA ALA A 6 -18.29 -15.57 20.27
C ALA A 6 -17.49 -14.60 19.37
N ALA A 7 -17.57 -14.75 18.04
CA ALA A 7 -17.15 -13.67 17.12
C ALA A 7 -18.08 -13.50 15.92
N ALA A 8 -19.29 -14.06 15.97
CA ALA A 8 -20.33 -13.85 14.98
C ALA A 8 -21.48 -13.09 15.65
N ARG A 9 -21.37 -11.75 15.71
CA ARG A 9 -22.47 -10.77 15.74
C ARG A 9 -21.96 -9.35 16.02
N ARG A 10 -21.44 -8.71 14.98
CA ARG A 10 -21.64 -7.28 14.71
C ARG A 10 -21.81 -7.12 13.20
N GLY A 11 -23.06 -7.10 12.75
CA GLY A 11 -23.41 -6.86 11.37
C GLY A 11 -23.07 -5.44 10.97
N GLY A 12 -22.41 -5.31 9.81
CA GLY A 12 -22.16 -4.02 9.20
C GLY A 12 -21.18 -4.05 8.03
N ARG A 13 -21.26 -5.05 7.14
CA ARG A 13 -20.53 -5.09 5.84
C ARG A 13 -19.02 -4.73 5.88
N ALA A 14 -18.38 -4.85 7.04
CA ALA A 14 -17.01 -4.42 7.24
C ALA A 14 -16.05 -5.56 6.88
N GLY A 15 -15.28 -5.37 5.82
CA GLY A 15 -13.99 -6.04 5.65
C GLY A 15 -14.01 -7.56 5.43
N CYS A 16 -14.99 -8.14 4.72
CA CYS A 16 -14.88 -9.54 4.30
C CYS A 16 -13.75 -9.68 3.25
N PRO A 17 -12.67 -10.45 3.54
CA PRO A 17 -11.56 -10.66 2.60
C PRO A 17 -12.02 -11.17 1.22
N GLN A 18 -13.07 -12.00 1.20
CA GLN A 18 -13.64 -12.56 -0.02
C GLN A 18 -14.31 -11.49 -0.90
N ALA A 19 -14.98 -10.51 -0.28
CA ALA A 19 -15.62 -9.40 -0.97
C ALA A 19 -14.58 -8.43 -1.55
N LEU A 20 -13.49 -8.20 -0.80
CA LEU A 20 -12.34 -7.43 -1.29
C LEU A 20 -11.69 -8.12 -2.49
N ALA A 21 -11.42 -9.43 -2.41
CA ALA A 21 -10.88 -10.20 -3.53
C ALA A 21 -11.80 -10.14 -4.77
N ALA A 22 -13.13 -10.22 -4.56
CA ALA A 22 -14.09 -10.05 -5.65
C ALA A 22 -14.05 -8.64 -6.27
N ALA A 23 -13.97 -7.59 -5.46
CA ALA A 23 -13.84 -6.21 -5.93
C ALA A 23 -12.53 -5.97 -6.71
N ILE A 24 -11.42 -6.57 -6.27
CA ILE A 24 -10.13 -6.53 -6.98
C ILE A 24 -10.25 -7.18 -8.36
N ARG A 25 -10.87 -8.37 -8.45
CA ARG A 25 -11.09 -9.06 -9.73
C ARG A 25 -12.01 -8.26 -10.66
N ALA A 26 -13.03 -7.60 -10.10
CA ALA A 26 -13.94 -6.74 -10.85
C ALA A 26 -13.33 -5.37 -11.23
N GLY A 27 -12.12 -5.04 -10.77
CA GLY A 27 -11.45 -3.79 -11.10
C GLY A 27 -12.07 -2.55 -10.45
N GLN A 28 -12.88 -2.70 -9.39
CA GLN A 28 -13.65 -1.61 -8.80
C GLN A 28 -12.84 -0.84 -7.75
N THR A 29 -11.91 0.01 -8.19
CA THR A 29 -10.97 0.76 -7.33
C THR A 29 -11.63 1.44 -6.11
N PRO A 30 -12.76 2.16 -6.23
CA PRO A 30 -13.39 2.80 -5.07
C PRO A 30 -13.88 1.81 -4.00
N LEU A 31 -14.41 0.65 -4.43
CA LEU A 31 -14.83 -0.40 -3.49
C LEU A 31 -13.63 -1.09 -2.84
N VAL A 32 -12.57 -1.36 -3.61
CA VAL A 32 -11.33 -1.92 -3.07
C VAL A 32 -10.77 -1.02 -1.98
N LEU A 33 -10.71 0.30 -2.22
CA LEU A 33 -10.27 1.27 -1.21
C LEU A 33 -11.20 1.32 0.01
N GLY A 34 -12.52 1.31 -0.21
CA GLY A 34 -13.50 1.26 0.87
C GLY A 34 -13.31 0.02 1.75
N PHE A 35 -13.09 -1.15 1.14
CA PHE A 35 -12.79 -2.38 1.87
C PHE A 35 -11.44 -2.32 2.58
N CYS A 36 -10.37 -1.84 1.95
CA CYS A 36 -9.07 -1.69 2.61
C CYS A 36 -9.15 -0.81 3.87
N ARG A 37 -9.91 0.29 3.82
CA ARG A 37 -10.13 1.19 4.97
C ARG A 37 -10.96 0.55 6.08
N ALA A 38 -11.87 -0.37 5.72
CA ALA A 38 -12.73 -1.09 6.66
C ALA A 38 -12.14 -2.44 7.10
N LEU A 39 -11.04 -2.89 6.49
CA LEU A 39 -10.42 -4.18 6.77
C LEU A 39 -9.66 -4.07 8.09
N SER A 40 -10.16 -4.77 9.10
CA SER A 40 -9.40 -5.02 10.32
C SER A 40 -8.48 -6.23 10.08
N PRO A 41 -7.21 -6.20 10.52
CA PRO A 41 -6.35 -7.39 10.50
C PRO A 41 -6.99 -8.61 11.16
N ALA A 42 -7.80 -8.40 12.21
CA ALA A 42 -8.55 -9.45 12.90
C ALA A 42 -9.68 -10.09 12.06
N ALA A 43 -10.07 -9.49 10.93
CA ALA A 43 -11.06 -10.04 10.01
C ALA A 43 -10.45 -11.02 9.00
N VAL A 44 -9.11 -11.14 8.95
CA VAL A 44 -8.41 -12.07 8.08
C VAL A 44 -8.35 -13.44 8.77
N PRO A 45 -8.81 -14.53 8.12
CA PRO A 45 -8.96 -15.82 8.77
C PRO A 45 -7.63 -16.49 9.12
N THR A 46 -6.58 -16.28 8.33
CA THR A 46 -5.24 -16.83 8.56
C THR A 46 -4.15 -15.86 8.09
N PRO A 47 -2.93 -15.91 8.66
CA PRO A 47 -1.79 -15.11 8.19
C PRO A 47 -1.46 -15.34 6.71
N GLU A 48 -1.59 -16.58 6.22
CA GLU A 48 -1.37 -16.93 4.82
C GLU A 48 -2.40 -16.27 3.90
N ALA A 49 -3.68 -16.29 4.29
CA ALA A 49 -4.73 -15.58 3.55
C ALA A 49 -4.49 -14.06 3.53
N GLY A 50 -3.92 -13.52 4.61
CA GLY A 50 -3.51 -12.12 4.67
C GLY A 50 -2.34 -11.79 3.75
N LEU A 51 -1.36 -12.67 3.65
CA LEU A 51 -0.24 -12.54 2.70
C LEU A 51 -0.74 -12.56 1.25
N GLU A 52 -1.59 -13.53 0.90
CA GLU A 52 -2.19 -13.62 -0.43
C GLU A 52 -3.00 -12.37 -0.78
N LEU A 53 -3.85 -11.92 0.16
CA LEU A 53 -4.66 -10.73 -0.02
C LEU A 53 -3.81 -9.46 -0.20
N ALA A 54 -2.75 -9.29 0.60
CA ALA A 54 -1.84 -8.16 0.44
C ALA A 54 -1.14 -8.18 -0.93
N GLN A 55 -0.73 -9.36 -1.40
CA GLN A 55 -0.16 -9.52 -2.73
C GLN A 55 -1.18 -9.24 -3.84
N GLU A 56 -2.45 -9.61 -3.68
CA GLU A 56 -3.52 -9.26 -4.64
C GLU A 56 -3.75 -7.75 -4.70
N ILE A 57 -3.83 -7.07 -3.55
CA ILE A 57 -3.97 -5.60 -3.47
C ILE A 57 -2.78 -4.93 -4.16
N ALA A 58 -1.56 -5.39 -3.88
CA ALA A 58 -0.35 -4.87 -4.50
C ALA A 58 -0.36 -5.04 -6.03
N ARG A 59 -0.72 -6.23 -6.53
CA ARG A 59 -0.86 -6.49 -7.98
C ARG A 59 -1.92 -5.58 -8.58
N PHE A 60 -3.06 -5.40 -7.92
CA PHE A 60 -4.10 -4.49 -8.37
C PHE A 60 -3.59 -3.04 -8.45
N ALA A 61 -2.91 -2.56 -7.42
CA ALA A 61 -2.30 -1.24 -7.42
C ALA A 61 -1.33 -1.06 -8.58
N THR A 62 -0.50 -2.07 -8.90
CA THR A 62 0.43 -1.99 -10.04
C THR A 62 -0.28 -1.92 -11.40
N ARG A 63 -1.43 -2.60 -11.56
CA ARG A 63 -2.23 -2.53 -12.80
C ARG A 63 -2.88 -1.17 -13.01
N LEU A 64 -3.13 -0.41 -11.94
CA LEU A 64 -3.65 0.96 -12.02
C LEU A 64 -2.62 1.98 -12.54
N ARG A 65 -1.36 1.60 -12.75
CA ARG A 65 -0.35 2.50 -13.35
C ARG A 65 -0.69 2.81 -14.81
N LEU A 66 -1.48 3.86 -15.02
CA LEU A 66 -1.31 4.76 -16.16
C LEU A 66 -0.33 5.86 -15.73
N PRO A 67 0.83 6.00 -16.41
CA PRO A 67 1.99 6.67 -15.84
C PRO A 67 1.88 8.21 -15.75
N HIS A 68 0.84 8.87 -16.27
CA HIS A 68 0.78 10.34 -16.34
C HIS A 68 -0.62 10.96 -16.16
N GLY A 69 -1.55 10.27 -15.48
CA GLY A 69 -2.96 10.70 -15.45
C GLY A 69 -3.32 11.66 -14.30
N ARG A 70 -3.68 12.90 -14.65
CA ARG A 70 -4.64 13.73 -13.88
C ARG A 70 -5.84 12.87 -13.46
N ASN A 71 -6.47 13.17 -12.31
CA ASN A 71 -7.70 12.56 -11.76
C ASN A 71 -7.54 11.46 -10.69
N GLY A 72 -6.65 11.63 -9.70
CA GLY A 72 -6.72 10.86 -8.44
C GLY A 72 -6.29 9.38 -8.51
N ALA A 73 -6.07 8.81 -9.69
CA ALA A 73 -5.58 7.44 -9.87
C ALA A 73 -4.24 7.20 -9.16
N TRP A 74 -3.38 8.21 -9.13
CA TRP A 74 -2.12 8.16 -8.38
C TRP A 74 -2.33 8.08 -6.86
N LYS A 75 -3.29 8.84 -6.33
CA LYS A 75 -3.66 8.79 -4.92
C LYS A 75 -4.21 7.40 -4.57
N SER A 76 -5.11 6.86 -5.39
CA SER A 76 -5.62 5.50 -5.21
C SER A 76 -4.52 4.44 -5.29
N HIS A 77 -3.56 4.59 -6.20
CA HIS A 77 -2.40 3.71 -6.28
C HIS A 77 -1.61 3.69 -4.97
N LEU A 78 -1.27 4.87 -4.42
CA LEU A 78 -0.55 4.99 -3.16
C LEU A 78 -1.33 4.40 -1.99
N GLU A 79 -2.62 4.72 -1.86
CA GLU A 79 -3.47 4.19 -0.78
C GLU A 79 -3.55 2.66 -0.81
N LEU A 80 -3.60 2.05 -2.00
CA LEU A 80 -3.61 0.59 -2.14
C LEU A 80 -2.26 -0.04 -1.76
N LEU A 81 -1.14 0.58 -2.14
CA LEU A 81 0.18 0.10 -1.74
C LEU A 81 0.39 0.19 -0.22
N GLU A 82 -0.09 1.28 0.40
CA GLU A 82 -0.04 1.47 1.84
C GLU A 82 -0.92 0.44 2.57
N ALA A 83 -2.14 0.19 2.10
CA ALA A 83 -3.02 -0.83 2.66
C ALA A 83 -2.39 -2.24 2.60
N ALA A 84 -1.76 -2.59 1.47
CA ALA A 84 -1.04 -3.86 1.34
C ALA A 84 0.16 -3.95 2.31
N ALA A 85 0.89 -2.85 2.50
CA ALA A 85 2.02 -2.80 3.42
C ALA A 85 1.59 -2.99 4.88
N VAL A 86 0.54 -2.27 5.33
CA VAL A 86 -0.01 -2.40 6.69
C VAL A 86 -0.49 -3.83 6.96
N LEU A 87 -1.12 -4.47 5.98
CA LEU A 87 -1.55 -5.86 6.11
C LEU A 87 -0.35 -6.80 6.25
N LEU A 88 0.70 -6.65 5.43
CA LEU A 88 1.92 -7.45 5.54
C LEU A 88 2.64 -7.25 6.89
N GLU A 89 2.66 -6.02 7.42
CA GLU A 89 3.26 -5.75 8.74
C GLU A 89 2.57 -6.52 9.86
N HIS A 90 1.25 -6.69 9.78
CA HIS A 90 0.49 -7.45 10.77
C HIS A 90 0.66 -8.95 10.62
N VAL A 91 0.61 -9.49 9.39
CA VAL A 91 0.59 -10.95 9.19
C VAL A 91 1.97 -11.58 9.11
N ALA A 92 3.01 -10.83 8.72
CA ALA A 92 4.35 -11.38 8.53
C ALA A 92 4.93 -12.05 9.79
N PRO A 93 4.77 -11.53 11.03
CA PRO A 93 5.25 -12.19 12.24
C PRO A 93 4.52 -13.49 12.57
N GLU A 94 3.28 -13.65 12.09
CA GLU A 94 2.41 -14.78 12.42
C GLU A 94 2.51 -15.94 11.40
N LEU A 95 3.24 -15.76 10.29
CA LEU A 95 3.42 -16.80 9.28
C LEU A 95 4.24 -17.96 9.84
N ALA A 96 3.75 -19.18 9.62
CA ALA A 96 4.31 -20.40 10.20
C ALA A 96 5.70 -20.78 9.68
N SER A 97 6.12 -20.24 8.54
CA SER A 97 7.39 -20.61 7.88
C SER A 97 8.32 -19.41 7.75
N GLU A 98 9.58 -19.56 8.17
CA GLU A 98 10.65 -18.59 7.95
C GLU A 98 10.78 -18.16 6.48
N ALA A 99 10.55 -19.08 5.54
CA ALA A 99 10.57 -18.76 4.12
C ALA A 99 9.43 -17.80 3.74
N LEU A 100 8.23 -18.00 4.30
CA LEU A 100 7.08 -17.12 4.11
C LEU A 100 7.29 -15.77 4.81
N GLN A 101 7.84 -15.76 6.02
CA GLN A 101 8.20 -14.52 6.72
C GLN A 101 9.22 -13.70 5.92
N ALA A 102 10.27 -14.35 5.42
CA ALA A 102 11.27 -13.71 4.58
C ALA A 102 10.66 -13.17 3.28
N GLN A 103 9.74 -13.90 2.67
CA GLN A 103 9.01 -13.44 1.49
C GLN A 103 8.14 -12.21 1.80
N ALA A 104 7.36 -12.25 2.89
CA ALA A 104 6.52 -11.13 3.32
C ALA A 104 7.36 -9.88 3.63
N ARG A 105 8.53 -10.03 4.27
CA ARG A 105 9.48 -8.93 4.53
C ARG A 105 10.05 -8.34 3.22
N ARG A 106 10.38 -9.19 2.23
CA ARG A 106 10.83 -8.73 0.90
C ARG A 106 9.73 -7.95 0.18
N ASP A 107 8.49 -8.45 0.22
CA ASP A 107 7.34 -7.80 -0.39
C ASP A 107 7.03 -6.47 0.30
N LEU A 108 7.06 -6.41 1.63
CA LEU A 108 6.91 -5.19 2.41
C LEU A 108 7.97 -4.15 2.05
N ALA A 109 9.25 -4.54 1.98
CA ALA A 109 10.33 -3.65 1.58
C ALA A 109 10.13 -3.12 0.15
N ARG A 110 9.63 -3.95 -0.77
CA ARG A 110 9.29 -3.53 -2.13
C ARG A 110 8.15 -2.50 -2.14
N LEU A 111 7.07 -2.74 -1.41
CA LEU A 111 5.94 -1.81 -1.30
C LEU A 111 6.37 -0.47 -0.73
N ARG A 112 7.13 -0.48 0.38
CA ARG A 112 7.67 0.74 0.99
C ARG A 112 8.58 1.52 0.04
N ARG A 113 9.42 0.85 -0.75
CA ARG A 113 10.19 1.52 -1.81
C ARG A 113 9.28 2.13 -2.87
N MET A 114 8.24 1.44 -3.29
CA MET A 114 7.28 1.96 -4.28
C MET A 114 6.47 3.14 -3.75
N CYS A 115 6.20 3.23 -2.44
CA CYS A 115 5.63 4.42 -1.82
C CYS A 115 6.68 5.54 -1.64
N GLY A 116 7.93 5.19 -1.31
CA GLY A 116 9.01 6.13 -1.04
C GLY A 116 9.65 6.76 -2.28
N THR A 117 9.73 6.07 -3.41
CA THR A 117 10.19 6.64 -4.70
C THR A 117 9.26 7.74 -5.22
N VAL A 118 8.04 7.84 -4.68
CA VAL A 118 7.06 8.89 -4.96
C VAL A 118 7.28 10.15 -4.11
N ARG A 119 8.06 10.02 -3.04
CA ARG A 119 8.43 11.09 -2.12
C ARG A 119 9.81 11.68 -2.43
N ARG A 120 10.30 11.55 -3.66
CA ARG A 120 11.43 12.34 -4.11
C ARG A 120 10.87 13.74 -4.41
N PRO A 121 11.05 14.76 -3.54
CA PRO A 121 10.88 16.13 -4.01
C PRO A 121 11.77 16.26 -5.24
N ALA A 122 11.22 16.89 -6.28
CA ALA A 122 12.00 17.26 -7.45
C ALA A 122 13.36 17.76 -6.97
N ALA A 123 14.42 17.13 -7.49
CA ALA A 123 15.77 17.63 -7.32
C ALA A 123 15.73 19.11 -7.73
N ARG A 124 15.83 20.01 -6.75
CA ARG A 124 16.18 21.39 -7.00
C ARG A 124 17.70 21.39 -7.01
N ASP A 125 18.25 21.22 -8.20
CA ASP A 125 19.60 21.65 -8.55
C ASP A 125 19.73 21.54 -10.08
N PRO A 126 20.56 22.34 -10.76
CA PRO A 126 21.60 23.25 -10.24
C PRO A 126 21.77 24.54 -11.09
N SER A 127 21.44 25.75 -10.62
CA SER A 127 21.78 26.99 -11.36
C SER A 127 21.73 28.22 -10.45
N GLY A 128 22.79 28.42 -9.69
CA GLY A 128 23.13 29.71 -9.10
C GLY A 128 24.63 29.90 -9.30
N SER A 129 25.06 30.04 -10.55
CA SER A 129 26.42 30.43 -10.89
C SER A 129 26.80 31.69 -10.09
N PRO A 130 27.98 31.74 -9.48
CA PRO A 130 28.53 32.99 -9.01
C PRO A 130 29.02 33.76 -10.24
N ASP A 131 28.18 34.64 -10.78
CA ASP A 131 28.66 35.62 -11.74
C ASP A 131 29.58 36.59 -11.00
N HIS A 132 30.87 36.39 -11.23
CA HIS A 132 31.85 37.46 -11.24
C HIS A 132 31.36 38.54 -12.20
N GLU A 133 30.96 39.70 -11.67
CA GLU A 133 31.14 40.94 -12.42
C GLU A 133 31.77 42.01 -11.53
N GLU A 134 33.05 42.19 -11.82
CA GLU A 134 33.94 43.26 -11.45
C GLU A 134 33.43 44.59 -12.05
N ARG A 135 33.70 45.70 -11.34
CA ARG A 135 33.97 47.08 -11.83
C ARG A 135 32.97 48.20 -11.50
N ALA A 136 33.52 49.08 -10.64
CA ALA A 136 33.81 50.50 -10.90
C ALA A 136 32.82 51.60 -10.45
N SER A 137 33.28 52.28 -9.40
CA SER A 137 33.55 53.74 -9.34
C SER A 137 32.43 54.77 -9.11
N VAL A 138 32.84 55.77 -8.32
CA VAL A 138 32.32 57.16 -8.18
C VAL A 138 31.05 57.28 -7.32
N SER A 139 30.99 58.04 -6.23
CA SER A 139 31.57 59.36 -5.90
C SER A 139 31.90 59.49 -4.41
#